data_AF-A0A7C9G2G8-F1
#
_entry.id   AF-A0A7C9G2G8-F1
#
_cell.length_a   1.000
_cell.length_b   1.000
_cell.length_c   1.000
_cell.angle_alpha   90.00
_cell.angle_beta   90.00
_cell.angle_gamma   90.00
#
_symmetry.space_group_name_H-M   'P 1'
#
loop_
_entity.id
_entity.type
_entity.pdbx_description
1 polymer ?
#
loop_
_entity_poly.entity_id
_entity_poly.type
_entity_poly.pdbx_seq_one_letter_code
_entity_poly.pdbx_strand_id
1 'polypeptide(L)'
;IGAVIGAGIFVIPGTVAATTAGPGIILSFVIATIVCSLCAMCYAEFSSSLPVAGSAYTFGNVIFGEITGWIIGWGLILEYMLSVATVASSWSAYLQSLLANFGLHMPKALSANYDPNHGTYVNLIAILIVLLISWILTRGVK
;
A
#
# COMPACT_ATOMS: atom_id res chain seq x y z
N ILE A 1 1.61 -12.90 5.24
CA ILE A 1 2.83 -12.21 5.72
C ILE A 1 3.44 -11.31 4.64
N GLY A 2 3.80 -11.85 3.46
CA GLY A 2 4.40 -11.05 2.38
C GLY A 2 3.54 -9.89 1.84
N ALA A 3 2.20 -10.00 1.91
CA ALA A 3 1.29 -8.91 1.54
C ALA A 3 1.14 -7.81 2.60
N VAL A 4 1.58 -8.05 3.85
CA VAL A 4 1.38 -7.14 4.99
C VAL A 4 2.66 -6.36 5.31
N ILE A 5 3.82 -7.01 5.25
CA ILE A 5 5.11 -6.37 5.48
C ILE A 5 5.54 -5.64 4.21
N GLY A 6 5.65 -4.31 4.26
CA GLY A 6 6.04 -3.51 3.11
C GLY A 6 6.38 -2.07 3.46
N ALA A 7 6.22 -1.16 2.50
CA ALA A 7 6.50 0.27 2.63
C ALA A 7 5.96 0.91 3.93
N GLY A 8 4.81 0.44 4.41
CA GLY A 8 4.13 0.96 5.59
C GLY A 8 4.88 0.80 6.91
N ILE A 9 5.76 -0.19 7.09
CA ILE A 9 6.58 -0.31 8.31
C ILE A 9 7.94 0.38 8.16
N PHE A 10 8.46 0.47 6.94
CA PHE A 10 9.83 0.94 6.71
C PHE A 10 9.92 2.47 6.60
N VAL A 11 8.90 3.15 6.05
CA VAL A 11 8.95 4.60 5.79
C VAL A 11 8.02 5.39 6.72
N ILE A 12 6.73 5.05 6.68
CA ILE A 12 5.65 5.83 7.30
C ILE A 12 5.83 6.03 8.82
N PRO A 13 6.27 5.02 9.60
CA PRO A 13 6.33 5.17 11.06
C PRO A 13 7.37 6.19 11.49
N GLY A 14 8.51 6.25 10.79
CA GLY A 14 9.55 7.24 11.04
C GLY A 14 9.05 8.67 10.81
N THR A 15 8.35 8.89 9.70
CA THR A 15 7.76 10.20 9.39
C THR A 15 6.72 10.60 10.43
N VAL A 16 5.77 9.70 10.77
CA VAL A 16 4.70 9.99 11.74
C VAL A 16 5.25 10.19 13.15
N ALA A 17 6.28 9.44 13.53
CA ALA A 17 6.97 9.65 14.81
C ALA A 17 7.64 11.02 14.85
N ALA A 18 8.26 11.47 13.76
CA ALA A 18 8.93 12.76 13.70
C ALA A 18 7.96 13.96 13.66
N THR A 19 6.81 13.84 12.98
CA THR A 19 5.93 14.99 12.72
C THR A 19 4.71 15.06 13.62
N THR A 20 4.26 13.95 14.20
CA THR A 20 2.90 13.87 14.79
C THR A 20 2.88 13.20 16.15
N ALA A 21 3.33 11.95 16.26
CA ALA A 21 3.10 11.12 17.46
C ALA A 21 4.29 11.08 18.43
N GLY A 22 5.51 11.39 17.99
CA GLY A 22 6.71 11.29 18.81
C GLY A 22 6.93 9.86 19.34
N PRO A 23 7.50 9.71 20.54
CA PRO A 23 7.67 8.41 21.20
C PRO A 23 6.34 7.66 21.45
N GLY A 24 5.21 8.36 21.44
CA GLY A 24 3.87 7.80 21.64
C GLY A 24 3.36 6.95 20.49
N ILE A 25 4.08 6.88 19.36
CA ILE A 25 3.69 6.07 18.19
C ILE A 25 3.45 4.60 18.52
N ILE A 26 4.12 4.06 19.54
CA ILE A 26 3.94 2.68 20.01
C ILE A 26 2.48 2.46 20.45
N LEU A 27 1.86 3.42 21.14
CA LEU A 27 0.46 3.33 21.56
C LEU A 27 -0.48 3.28 20.35
N SER A 28 -0.21 4.07 19.30
CA SER A 28 -0.96 4.03 18.05
C SER A 28 -0.87 2.64 17.39
N PHE A 29 0.32 2.03 17.37
CA PHE A 29 0.50 0.67 16.84
C PHE A 29 -0.22 -0.41 17.66
N VAL A 30 -0.21 -0.29 18.99
CA VAL A 30 -0.93 -1.25 19.87
C VAL A 30 -2.43 -1.19 19.58
N ILE A 31 -3.01 0.01 19.52
CA ILE A 31 -4.44 0.18 19.22
C ILE A 31 -4.77 -0.35 17.81
N ALA A 32 -3.95 0.00 16.80
CA ALA A 32 -4.13 -0.50 15.45
C ALA A 32 -4.07 -2.04 15.39
N THR A 33 -3.14 -2.66 16.11
CA THR A 33 -2.99 -4.13 16.16
C THR A 33 -4.24 -4.80 16.73
N ILE A 34 -4.84 -4.23 17.78
CA ILE A 34 -6.09 -4.76 18.38
C ILE A 34 -7.21 -4.71 17.35
N VAL A 35 -7.41 -3.56 16.70
CA VAL A 35 -8.47 -3.38 15.68
C VAL A 35 -8.26 -4.33 14.50
N CYS A 36 -7.03 -4.41 13.97
CA CYS A 36 -6.71 -5.32 12.88
C CYS A 36 -6.90 -6.79 13.25
N SER A 37 -6.61 -7.18 14.50
CA SER A 37 -6.81 -8.56 14.96
C SER A 37 -8.30 -8.92 15.01
N LEU A 38 -9.15 -8.02 15.51
CA LEU A 38 -10.60 -8.21 15.51
C LEU A 38 -11.15 -8.31 14.09
N CYS A 39 -10.74 -7.41 13.18
CA CYS A 39 -11.13 -7.51 11.77
C CYS A 39 -10.65 -8.82 11.13
N ALA A 40 -9.42 -9.26 11.42
CA ALA A 40 -8.89 -10.51 10.89
C ALA A 40 -9.68 -11.73 11.37
N MET A 41 -10.17 -11.72 12.62
CA MET A 41 -11.07 -12.77 13.13
C MET A 41 -12.39 -12.82 12.36
N CYS A 42 -13.02 -11.67 12.08
CA CYS A 42 -14.24 -11.63 11.26
C CYS A 42 -13.98 -12.15 9.83
N TYR A 43 -12.85 -11.77 9.22
CA TYR A 43 -12.48 -12.28 7.88
C TYR A 43 -12.20 -13.78 7.89
N ALA A 44 -11.64 -14.32 8.97
CA ALA A 44 -11.42 -15.75 9.14
C ALA A 44 -12.75 -16.51 9.22
N GLU A 45 -13.74 -15.98 9.94
CA GLU A 45 -15.10 -16.54 10.03
C GLU A 45 -15.82 -16.53 8.66
N PHE A 46 -15.71 -15.43 7.90
CA PHE A 46 -16.30 -15.38 6.56
C PHE A 46 -15.60 -16.32 5.58
N SER A 47 -14.27 -16.41 5.64
CA SER A 47 -13.50 -17.29 4.76
C SER A 47 -13.71 -18.78 5.05
N SER A 48 -14.04 -19.15 6.29
CA SER A 48 -14.38 -20.54 6.64
C SER A 48 -15.82 -20.90 6.30
N SER A 49 -16.74 -19.93 6.39
CA SER A 49 -18.17 -20.15 6.14
C SER A 49 -18.55 -20.10 4.66
N LEU A 50 -17.81 -19.33 3.86
CA LEU A 50 -18.07 -19.12 2.43
C LEU A 50 -16.93 -19.73 1.60
N PRO A 51 -17.09 -20.93 1.00
CA PRO A 51 -16.04 -21.62 0.24
C PRO A 51 -15.88 -21.05 -1.17
N VAL A 52 -15.85 -19.72 -1.28
CA VAL A 52 -15.66 -18.99 -2.53
C VAL A 52 -14.38 -18.17 -2.43
N ALA A 53 -13.55 -18.21 -3.47
CA ALA A 53 -12.40 -17.32 -3.58
C ALA A 53 -12.93 -15.88 -3.68
N GLY A 54 -12.77 -15.10 -2.62
CA GLY A 54 -13.37 -13.78 -2.51
C GLY A 54 -12.71 -12.91 -1.45
N SER A 55 -12.87 -11.60 -1.60
CA SER A 55 -12.47 -10.58 -0.63
C SER A 55 -13.73 -9.90 -0.07
N ALA A 56 -13.57 -8.74 0.59
CA ALA A 56 -14.64 -7.95 1.20
C ALA A 56 -15.86 -7.75 0.29
N TYR A 57 -15.63 -7.55 -1.02
CA TYR A 57 -16.68 -7.43 -2.03
C TYR A 57 -17.60 -8.65 -2.06
N THR A 58 -17.03 -9.85 -2.16
CA THR A 58 -17.79 -11.11 -2.26
C THR A 58 -18.58 -11.35 -0.99
N PHE A 59 -17.95 -11.17 0.18
CA PHE A 59 -18.62 -11.34 1.48
C PHE A 59 -19.75 -10.32 1.66
N GLY A 60 -19.49 -9.05 1.33
CA GLY A 60 -20.48 -7.98 1.42
C GLY A 60 -21.66 -8.19 0.49
N ASN A 61 -21.42 -8.68 -0.74
CA ASN A 61 -22.48 -8.99 -1.70
C ASN A 61 -23.37 -10.14 -1.21
N VAL A 62 -22.76 -11.22 -0.71
CA VAL A 62 -23.50 -12.39 -0.20
C VAL A 62 -24.36 -12.05 1.02
N ILE A 63 -23.86 -11.22 1.94
CA ILE A 63 -24.53 -10.94 3.21
C ILE A 63 -25.53 -9.78 3.11
N PHE A 64 -25.15 -8.70 2.42
CA PHE A 64 -25.89 -7.44 2.43
C PHE A 64 -26.49 -7.06 1.07
N GLY A 65 -26.32 -7.93 0.06
CA GLY A 65 -26.84 -7.74 -1.29
C GLY A 65 -25.96 -6.88 -2.19
N GLU A 66 -26.41 -6.75 -3.44
CA GLU A 66 -25.64 -6.22 -4.55
C GLU A 66 -25.20 -4.76 -4.37
N ILE A 67 -26.07 -3.89 -3.83
CA ILE A 67 -25.77 -2.46 -3.66
C ILE A 67 -24.61 -2.27 -2.69
N THR A 68 -24.62 -2.98 -1.55
CA THR A 68 -23.55 -2.91 -0.55
C THR A 68 -22.25 -3.47 -1.12
N GLY A 69 -22.33 -4.62 -1.81
CA GLY A 69 -21.21 -5.18 -2.54
C GLY A 69 -20.61 -4.18 -3.53
N TRP A 70 -21.42 -3.54 -4.35
CA TRP A 70 -20.99 -2.54 -5.34
C TRP A 70 -20.21 -1.38 -4.73
N ILE A 71 -20.69 -0.83 -3.61
CA ILE A 71 -20.00 0.24 -2.88
C ILE A 71 -18.63 -0.24 -2.37
N ILE A 72 -18.58 -1.43 -1.77
CA ILE A 72 -17.32 -2.04 -1.31
C ILE A 72 -16.36 -2.27 -2.47
N GLY A 73 -16.86 -2.71 -3.63
CA GLY A 73 -16.06 -2.96 -4.83
C GLY A 73 -15.34 -1.70 -5.32
N TRP A 74 -16.05 -0.58 -5.40
CA TRP A 74 -15.43 0.70 -5.75
C TRP A 74 -14.42 1.17 -4.71
N GLY A 75 -14.71 0.96 -3.42
CA GLY A 75 -13.77 1.23 -2.33
C GLY A 75 -12.46 0.43 -2.49
N LEU A 76 -12.57 -0.87 -2.74
CA LEU A 76 -11.41 -1.75 -2.94
C LEU A 76 -10.59 -1.35 -4.16
N ILE A 77 -11.23 -1.00 -5.27
CA ILE A 77 -10.53 -0.55 -6.48
C ILE A 77 -9.67 0.69 -6.18
N LEU A 78 -10.22 1.67 -5.46
CA LEU A 78 -9.48 2.87 -5.04
C LEU A 78 -8.37 2.54 -4.03
N GLU A 79 -8.66 1.66 -3.06
CA GLU A 79 -7.69 1.22 -2.05
C GLU A 79 -6.50 0.53 -2.69
N TYR A 80 -6.72 -0.41 -3.62
CA TYR A 80 -5.66 -1.10 -4.32
C TYR A 80 -4.83 -0.14 -5.19
N MET A 81 -5.48 0.80 -5.89
CA MET A 81 -4.76 1.82 -6.66
C MET A 81 -3.84 2.66 -5.78
N LEU A 82 -4.35 3.16 -4.64
CA LEU A 82 -3.57 3.94 -3.69
C LEU A 82 -2.44 3.11 -3.07
N SER A 83 -2.70 1.86 -2.73
CA SER A 83 -1.71 0.94 -2.16
C SER A 83 -0.55 0.71 -3.12
N VAL A 84 -0.82 0.40 -4.39
CA VAL A 84 0.22 0.20 -5.41
C VAL A 84 1.04 1.47 -5.62
N ALA A 85 0.37 2.63 -5.72
CA ALA A 85 1.06 3.92 -5.89
C ALA A 85 1.97 4.27 -4.69
N THR A 86 1.49 4.01 -3.46
CA THR A 86 2.24 4.26 -2.23
C THR A 86 3.46 3.35 -2.13
N VAL A 87 3.28 2.04 -2.35
CA VAL A 87 4.37 1.06 -2.29
C VAL A 87 5.45 1.37 -3.33
N ALA A 88 5.06 1.67 -4.58
CA ALA A 88 6.01 2.03 -5.63
C ALA A 88 6.79 3.31 -5.30
N SER A 89 6.12 4.32 -4.73
CA SER A 89 6.74 5.57 -4.31
C SER A 89 7.77 5.35 -3.20
N SER A 90 7.44 4.54 -2.19
CA SER A 90 8.36 4.21 -1.10
C SER A 90 9.58 3.43 -1.59
N TRP A 91 9.39 2.49 -2.52
CA TRP A 91 10.51 1.73 -3.10
C TRP A 91 11.42 2.64 -3.94
N SER A 92 10.83 3.56 -4.68
CA SER A 92 11.58 4.60 -5.40
C SER A 92 12.44 5.46 -4.47
N ALA A 93 11.90 5.90 -3.33
CA ALA A 93 12.67 6.68 -2.35
C ALA A 93 13.85 5.91 -1.77
N TYR A 94 13.66 4.61 -1.46
CA TYR A 94 14.75 3.73 -1.03
C TYR A 94 15.84 3.57 -2.08
N LEU A 95 15.45 3.28 -3.32
CA LEU A 95 16.40 3.08 -4.40
C LEU A 95 17.21 4.36 -4.65
N GLN A 96 16.58 5.53 -4.63
CA GLN A 96 17.29 6.81 -4.78
C GLN A 96 18.26 7.07 -3.62
N SER A 97 17.87 6.74 -2.40
CA SER A 97 18.75 6.87 -1.23
C SER A 97 19.96 5.95 -1.37
N LEU A 98 19.78 4.74 -1.93
CA LEU A 98 20.88 3.83 -2.26
C LEU A 98 21.78 4.40 -3.37
N LEU A 99 21.22 4.90 -4.48
CA LEU A 99 22.00 5.49 -5.57
C LEU A 99 22.79 6.74 -5.13
N ALA A 100 22.21 7.55 -4.25
CA ALA A 100 22.88 8.72 -3.69
C ALA A 100 24.14 8.34 -2.91
N ASN A 101 24.16 7.18 -2.22
CA ASN A 101 25.37 6.68 -1.56
C ASN A 101 26.49 6.33 -2.55
N PHE A 102 26.17 6.10 -3.82
CA PHE A 102 27.12 5.89 -4.91
C PHE A 102 27.42 7.17 -5.70
N GLY A 103 26.92 8.34 -5.28
CA GLY A 103 27.12 9.62 -5.97
C GLY A 103 26.28 9.77 -7.25
N LEU A 104 25.30 8.89 -7.49
CA LEU A 104 24.38 8.99 -8.62
C LEU A 104 23.12 9.76 -8.18
N HIS A 105 22.99 11.00 -8.64
CA HIS A 105 21.84 11.85 -8.36
C HIS A 105 20.91 11.92 -9.57
N MET A 106 19.61 11.69 -9.35
CA MET A 106 18.61 11.90 -10.38
C MET A 106 18.20 13.38 -10.48
N PRO A 107 17.77 13.84 -11.67
CA PRO A 107 17.15 15.16 -11.82
C PRO A 107 15.94 15.29 -10.89
N LYS A 108 15.87 16.40 -10.14
CA LYS A 108 14.81 16.67 -9.14
C LYS A 108 13.38 16.58 -9.73
N ALA A 109 13.22 16.94 -10.99
CA ALA A 109 11.93 16.84 -11.67
C ALA A 109 11.39 15.39 -11.77
N LEU A 110 12.29 14.40 -11.78
CA LEU A 110 11.99 12.98 -12.01
C LEU A 110 12.13 12.10 -10.75
N SER A 111 12.48 12.71 -9.60
CA SER A 111 12.87 12.00 -8.38
C SER A 111 11.72 11.68 -7.44
N ALA A 112 10.58 12.37 -7.54
CA ALA A 112 9.49 12.15 -6.59
C ALA A 112 8.12 12.41 -7.22
N ASN A 113 7.09 12.16 -6.41
CA ASN A 113 5.70 12.39 -6.78
C ASN A 113 5.46 13.88 -7.09
N TYR A 114 4.35 14.16 -7.76
CA TYR A 114 3.98 15.50 -8.17
C TYR A 114 3.86 16.44 -6.96
N ASP A 115 4.80 17.37 -6.84
CA ASP A 115 4.81 18.45 -5.85
C ASP A 115 5.55 19.67 -6.44
N PRO A 116 4.79 20.63 -7.02
CA PRO A 116 5.36 21.83 -7.61
C PRO A 116 6.16 22.70 -6.64
N ASN A 117 5.83 22.66 -5.34
CA ASN A 117 6.51 23.47 -4.33
C ASN A 117 7.95 22.97 -4.10
N HIS A 118 8.17 21.66 -4.28
CA HIS A 118 9.47 21.03 -4.14
C HIS A 118 10.18 20.82 -5.50
N GLY A 119 9.56 21.19 -6.62
CA GLY A 119 10.14 21.06 -7.96
C GLY A 119 10.17 19.61 -8.47
N THR A 120 9.27 18.76 -7.98
CA THR A 120 9.13 17.36 -8.37
C THR A 120 7.85 17.19 -9.18
N TYR A 121 7.92 16.49 -10.30
CA TYR A 121 6.77 16.38 -11.21
C TYR A 121 6.35 14.93 -11.44
N VAL A 122 7.32 14.04 -11.66
CA VAL A 122 7.05 12.64 -12.02
C VAL A 122 8.01 11.73 -11.27
N ASN A 123 7.52 10.63 -10.72
CA ASN A 123 8.36 9.63 -10.07
C ASN A 123 8.75 8.54 -11.09
N LEU A 124 9.85 8.74 -11.81
CA LEU A 124 10.25 7.86 -12.91
C LEU A 124 10.51 6.42 -12.43
N ILE A 125 11.24 6.27 -11.32
CA ILE A 125 11.55 4.94 -10.76
C ILE A 125 10.28 4.21 -10.34
N ALA A 126 9.33 4.89 -9.68
CA ALA A 126 8.08 4.24 -9.28
C ALA A 126 7.29 3.72 -10.49
N ILE A 127 7.22 4.52 -11.57
CA ILE A 127 6.58 4.10 -12.83
C ILE A 127 7.27 2.87 -13.41
N LEU A 128 8.61 2.89 -13.49
CA LEU A 128 9.38 1.76 -14.02
C LEU A 128 9.17 0.48 -13.19
N ILE A 129 9.12 0.59 -11.86
CA ILE A 129 8.85 -0.56 -10.98
C ILE A 129 7.45 -1.12 -11.22
N VAL A 130 6.43 -0.25 -11.30
CA VAL A 130 5.05 -0.67 -11.57
C VAL A 130 4.94 -1.36 -12.92
N LEU A 131 5.55 -0.80 -13.96
CA LEU A 131 5.56 -1.39 -15.31
C LEU A 131 6.31 -2.72 -15.33
N LEU A 132 7.46 -2.81 -14.66
CA LEU A 132 8.25 -4.03 -14.56
C LEU A 132 7.47 -5.14 -13.86
N ILE A 133 6.90 -4.85 -12.69
CA ILE A 133 6.11 -5.84 -11.94
C ILE A 133 4.88 -6.24 -12.75
N SER A 134 4.18 -5.29 -13.36
CA SER A 134 3.03 -5.58 -14.23
C SER A 134 3.41 -6.49 -15.39
N TRP A 135 4.56 -6.25 -16.02
CA TRP A 135 5.09 -7.08 -17.10
C TRP A 135 5.52 -8.48 -16.62
N ILE A 136 6.09 -8.60 -15.42
CA ILE A 136 6.41 -9.90 -14.82
C ILE A 136 5.13 -10.69 -14.57
N LEU A 137 4.10 -10.05 -14.00
CA LEU A 137 2.81 -10.68 -13.71
C LEU A 137 2.09 -11.14 -14.99
N THR A 138 2.19 -10.39 -16.09
CA THR A 138 1.55 -10.78 -17.36
C THR A 138 2.23 -11.97 -18.05
N ARG A 139 3.50 -12.27 -17.72
CA ARG A 139 4.21 -13.44 -18.26
C ARG A 139 3.88 -14.76 -17.55
N GLY A 140 2.97 -14.73 -16.57
CA GLY A 140 2.48 -15.92 -15.92
C GLY A 140 3.39 -16.34 -14.77
N VAL A 141 3.09 -15.84 -13.58
CA VAL A 141 3.23 -16.66 -12.38
C VAL A 141 2.23 -17.81 -12.58
N LYS A 142 2.73 -18.96 -13.03
CA LYS A 142 1.99 -20.23 -12.93
C LYS A 142 1.98 -20.71 -11.49
#